data_AF-A0A1N7R4V3-F1
#
_entry.id   AF-A0A1N7R4V3-F1
#
_cell.length_a   1.000
_cell.length_b   1.000
_cell.length_c   1.000
_cell.angle_alpha   90.00
_cell.angle_beta   90.00
_cell.angle_gamma   90.00
#
_symmetry.space_group_name_H-M   'P 1'
#
loop_
_entity.id
_entity.type
_entity.pdbx_description
1 polymer ?
#
loop_
_entity_poly.entity_id
_entity_poly.type
_entity_poly.pdbx_seq_one_letter_code
_entity_poly.pdbx_strand_id
1 'polypeptide(L)'
;MTYPYEEVFKRVELKLFELRSPNIDADVQLGKLEEFKKYGTRKLSDENYFHIMVKVVFYSGFRAETVKAKEGVILKHFPDLNTTASYGEQDIENILGDPSMIRNRRKLNACVDNARLMQKLIKQHGSFRDYLYSFGALETLEDVLLLKETLEASFAFLGGITVYHFMTDAGLPVLKPDRVLTRIFQRLGLIEDEQQLLKTVLQGQKFAASTGLPIRYIDIVFVLYGQVSATAYGISEGVCLTVPRCSACDLRPSLCRYGESEKEQCVN
;
A
#
# COMPACT_ATOMS: atom_id res chain seq x y z
N MET A 1 -25.80 -11.76 -11.59
CA MET A 1 -25.24 -12.33 -10.34
C MET A 1 -24.25 -11.35 -9.76
N THR A 2 -24.34 -11.10 -8.46
CA THR A 2 -23.38 -10.26 -7.72
C THR A 2 -22.04 -10.99 -7.63
N TYR A 3 -20.92 -10.27 -7.72
CA TYR A 3 -19.58 -10.88 -7.61
C TYR A 3 -19.35 -11.44 -6.19
N PRO A 4 -18.84 -12.67 -6.01
CA PRO A 4 -18.73 -13.32 -4.70
C PRO A 4 -17.45 -12.90 -3.95
N TYR A 5 -17.40 -11.65 -3.48
CA TYR A 5 -16.20 -11.08 -2.82
C TYR A 5 -15.71 -11.89 -1.62
N GLU A 6 -16.60 -12.22 -0.67
CA GLU A 6 -16.24 -12.95 0.54
C GLU A 6 -15.65 -14.34 0.22
N GLU A 7 -16.27 -15.07 -0.70
CA GLU A 7 -15.81 -16.40 -1.11
C GLU A 7 -14.44 -16.35 -1.77
N VAL A 8 -14.23 -15.40 -2.70
CA VAL A 8 -12.94 -15.20 -3.36
C VAL A 8 -11.86 -14.89 -2.35
N PHE A 9 -12.12 -13.99 -1.39
CA PHE A 9 -11.13 -13.63 -0.38
C PHE A 9 -10.79 -14.81 0.52
N LYS A 10 -11.79 -15.55 1.03
CA LYS A 10 -11.56 -16.74 1.88
C LYS A 10 -10.69 -17.78 1.19
N ARG A 11 -10.92 -18.05 -0.10
CA ARG A 11 -10.09 -19.00 -0.86
C ARG A 11 -8.64 -18.53 -1.01
N VAL A 12 -8.43 -17.24 -1.26
CA VAL A 12 -7.09 -16.64 -1.35
C VAL A 12 -6.36 -16.73 -0.01
N GLU A 13 -7.04 -16.36 1.07
CA GLU A 13 -6.51 -16.38 2.43
C GLU A 13 -6.14 -17.81 2.86
N LEU A 14 -7.05 -18.78 2.70
CA LEU A 14 -6.80 -20.19 3.00
C LEU A 14 -5.59 -20.72 2.23
N LYS A 15 -5.51 -20.45 0.92
CA LYS A 15 -4.36 -20.85 0.11
C LYS A 15 -3.06 -20.25 0.63
N LEU A 16 -3.09 -19.00 1.09
CA LEU A 16 -1.91 -18.33 1.62
C LEU A 16 -1.36 -19.02 2.88
N PHE A 17 -2.24 -19.50 3.75
CA PHE A 17 -1.87 -20.27 4.94
C PHE A 17 -1.33 -21.66 4.61
N GLU A 18 -1.83 -22.29 3.55
CA GLU A 18 -1.30 -23.57 3.03
C GLU A 18 0.10 -23.43 2.41
N LEU A 19 0.40 -22.27 1.82
CA LEU A 19 1.71 -21.97 1.20
C LEU A 19 2.79 -21.55 2.22
N ARG A 20 2.52 -21.70 3.51
CA ARG A 20 3.48 -21.45 4.58
C ARG A 20 4.76 -22.26 4.36
N SER A 21 5.90 -21.61 4.53
CA SER A 21 7.20 -22.29 4.57
C SER A 21 7.21 -23.33 5.71
N PRO A 22 7.67 -24.56 5.47
CA PRO A 22 7.69 -25.62 6.49
C PRO A 22 8.54 -25.26 7.71
N ASN A 23 9.46 -24.31 7.57
CA ASN A 23 10.35 -23.85 8.64
C ASN A 23 9.76 -22.70 9.48
N ILE A 24 8.49 -22.31 9.24
CA ILE A 24 7.83 -21.25 9.99
C ILE A 24 6.59 -21.80 10.66
N ASP A 25 6.49 -21.53 11.96
CA ASP A 25 5.35 -21.90 12.78
C ASP A 25 4.07 -21.18 12.30
N ALA A 26 2.95 -21.89 12.33
CA ALA A 26 1.67 -21.40 11.84
C ALA A 26 1.17 -20.18 12.63
N ASP A 27 1.34 -20.20 13.95
CA ASP A 27 0.90 -19.13 14.84
C ASP A 27 1.79 -17.89 14.65
N VAL A 28 3.07 -18.07 14.35
CA VAL A 28 3.99 -16.98 14.01
C VAL A 28 3.60 -16.30 12.69
N GLN A 29 3.24 -17.07 11.67
CA GLN A 29 2.76 -16.50 10.41
C GLN A 29 1.44 -15.75 10.60
N LEU A 30 0.47 -16.40 11.26
CA LEU A 30 -0.84 -15.80 11.53
C LEU A 30 -0.68 -14.51 12.33
N GLY A 31 0.10 -14.51 13.41
CA GLY A 31 0.36 -13.33 14.22
C GLY A 31 0.89 -12.14 13.41
N LYS A 32 1.79 -12.38 12.44
CA LYS A 32 2.28 -11.32 11.54
C LYS A 32 1.20 -10.75 10.63
N LEU A 33 0.24 -11.56 10.18
CA LEU A 33 -0.86 -11.10 9.33
C LEU A 33 -1.94 -10.40 10.15
N GLU A 34 -2.26 -10.91 11.35
CA GLU A 34 -3.26 -10.33 12.25
C GLU A 34 -2.91 -8.89 12.66
N GLU A 35 -1.64 -8.52 12.72
CA GLU A 35 -1.23 -7.13 12.95
C GLU A 35 -1.84 -6.14 11.94
N PHE A 36 -2.06 -6.57 10.69
CA PHE A 36 -2.68 -5.71 9.67
C PHE A 36 -4.18 -5.46 9.93
N LYS A 37 -4.86 -6.27 10.74
CA LYS A 37 -6.25 -5.99 11.14
C LYS A 37 -6.33 -4.77 12.07
N LYS A 38 -5.26 -4.44 12.78
CA LYS A 38 -5.23 -3.32 13.73
C LYS A 38 -4.95 -1.97 13.06
N TYR A 39 -4.55 -1.96 11.78
CA TYR A 39 -4.00 -0.75 11.13
C TYR A 39 -4.99 0.42 11.09
N GLY A 40 -6.27 0.15 10.80
CA GLY A 40 -7.31 1.19 10.72
C GLY A 40 -7.71 1.78 12.07
N THR A 41 -7.42 1.07 13.18
CA THR A 41 -7.73 1.52 14.55
C THR A 41 -6.52 2.11 15.28
N ARG A 42 -5.36 2.22 14.61
CA ARG A 42 -4.15 2.78 15.23
C ARG A 42 -4.35 4.26 15.53
N LYS A 43 -3.95 4.66 16.73
CA LYS A 43 -3.77 6.06 17.09
C LYS A 43 -2.35 6.47 16.70
N LEU A 44 -2.23 7.06 15.51
CA LEU A 44 -0.96 7.59 15.01
C LEU A 44 -0.77 9.02 15.54
N SER A 45 0.43 9.33 16.03
CA SER A 45 0.84 10.70 16.32
C SER A 45 1.19 11.44 15.02
N ASP A 46 1.33 12.77 15.10
CA ASP A 46 1.80 13.58 13.97
C ASP A 46 3.20 13.14 13.50
N GLU A 47 4.08 12.74 14.42
CA GLU A 47 5.39 12.17 14.09
C GLU A 47 5.28 10.85 13.32
N ASN A 48 4.29 10.00 13.65
CA ASN A 48 4.07 8.78 12.89
C ASN A 48 3.61 9.08 11.45
N TYR A 49 2.70 10.04 11.26
CA TYR A 49 2.30 10.46 9.92
C TYR A 49 3.48 11.06 9.14
N PHE A 50 4.32 11.85 9.81
CA PHE A 50 5.51 12.42 9.20
C PHE A 50 6.49 11.34 8.73
N HIS A 51 6.78 10.33 9.57
CA HIS A 51 7.64 9.21 9.17
C HIS A 51 7.05 8.39 8.02
N ILE A 52 5.72 8.21 7.98
CA ILE A 52 5.05 7.57 6.83
C ILE A 52 5.27 8.42 5.57
N MET A 53 5.04 9.74 5.65
CA MET A 53 5.22 10.67 4.53
C MET A 53 6.65 10.60 3.98
N VAL A 54 7.67 10.71 4.84
CA VAL A 54 9.09 10.60 4.47
C VAL A 54 9.36 9.29 3.72
N LYS A 55 8.94 8.15 4.29
CA LYS A 55 9.18 6.84 3.67
C LYS A 55 8.54 6.74 2.29
N VAL A 56 7.29 7.18 2.17
CA VAL A 56 6.51 7.14 0.92
C VAL A 56 7.19 7.95 -0.19
N VAL A 57 7.77 9.11 0.12
CA VAL A 57 8.58 9.89 -0.83
C VAL A 57 9.71 9.04 -1.43
N PHE A 58 10.39 8.20 -0.63
CA PHE A 58 11.45 7.32 -1.13
C PHE A 58 10.91 6.14 -1.95
N TYR A 59 9.73 5.60 -1.64
CA TYR A 59 9.09 4.57 -2.46
C TYR A 59 8.69 5.03 -3.86
N SER A 60 8.43 6.33 -4.07
CA SER A 60 8.11 6.87 -5.40
C SER A 60 9.24 6.66 -6.43
N GLY A 61 9.16 5.63 -7.27
CA GLY A 61 10.16 5.36 -8.30
C GLY A 61 11.40 4.58 -7.82
N PHE A 62 11.38 3.97 -6.63
CA PHE A 62 12.37 2.99 -6.21
C PHE A 62 11.73 1.63 -5.94
N ARG A 63 12.53 0.57 -6.04
CA ARG A 63 12.11 -0.77 -5.63
C ARG A 63 11.87 -0.79 -4.11
N ALA A 64 10.80 -1.46 -3.69
CA ALA A 64 10.42 -1.51 -2.29
C ALA A 64 11.53 -2.10 -1.40
N GLU A 65 12.24 -3.12 -1.89
CA GLU A 65 13.34 -3.75 -1.17
C GLU A 65 14.51 -2.77 -0.93
N THR A 66 14.79 -1.90 -1.91
CA THR A 66 15.84 -0.88 -1.79
C THR A 66 15.50 0.12 -0.70
N VAL A 67 14.25 0.56 -0.61
CA VAL A 67 13.82 1.52 0.40
C VAL A 67 13.78 0.87 1.79
N LYS A 68 13.22 -0.34 1.91
CA LYS A 68 13.20 -1.10 3.18
C LYS A 68 14.60 -1.31 3.75
N ALA A 69 15.57 -1.69 2.91
CA ALA A 69 16.95 -1.89 3.34
C ALA A 69 17.64 -0.60 3.85
N LYS A 70 17.14 0.57 3.45
CA LYS A 70 17.66 1.89 3.84
C LYS A 70 16.74 2.63 4.81
N GLU A 71 15.65 2.03 5.29
CA GLU A 71 14.66 2.70 6.14
C GLU A 71 15.28 3.28 7.41
N GLY A 72 16.17 2.54 8.08
CA GLY A 72 16.88 3.04 9.25
C GLY A 72 17.80 4.24 8.95
N VAL A 73 18.43 4.27 7.77
CA VAL A 73 19.27 5.41 7.33
C VAL A 73 18.40 6.61 6.99
N ILE A 74 17.28 6.39 6.30
CA ILE A 74 16.31 7.44 5.96
C ILE A 74 15.80 8.10 7.24
N LEU A 75 15.30 7.33 8.20
CA LEU A 75 14.75 7.88 9.45
C LEU A 75 15.82 8.48 10.37
N LYS A 76 17.08 8.04 10.27
CA LYS A 76 18.20 8.72 10.94
C LYS A 76 18.38 10.16 10.44
N HIS A 77 18.25 10.38 9.13
CA HIS A 77 18.38 11.70 8.51
C HIS A 77 17.10 12.53 8.56
N PHE A 78 15.95 11.92 8.89
CA PHE A 78 14.66 12.61 9.04
C PHE A 78 13.98 12.17 10.35
N PRO A 79 14.57 12.51 11.50
CA PRO A 79 14.21 11.90 12.78
C PRO A 79 12.85 12.35 13.32
N ASP A 80 12.50 13.60 13.08
CA ASP A 80 11.24 14.20 13.53
C ASP A 80 10.82 15.37 12.63
N LEU A 81 9.57 15.76 12.76
CA LEU A 81 8.94 16.78 11.94
C LEU A 81 9.61 18.15 12.07
N ASN A 82 9.93 18.57 13.30
CA ASN A 82 10.44 19.92 13.57
C ASN A 82 11.87 20.09 13.08
N THR A 83 12.73 19.11 13.38
CA THR A 83 14.10 19.07 12.89
C THR A 83 14.12 19.10 11.36
N THR A 84 13.34 18.23 10.72
CA THR A 84 13.29 18.16 9.26
C THR A 84 12.78 19.44 8.61
N ALA A 85 11.74 20.08 9.18
CA ALA A 85 11.21 21.34 8.65
C ALA A 85 12.22 22.50 8.72
N SER A 86 13.18 22.44 9.66
CA SER A 86 14.23 23.43 9.85
C SER A 86 15.42 23.30 8.89
N TYR A 87 15.54 22.17 8.19
CA TYR A 87 16.69 21.91 7.31
C TYR A 87 16.85 22.95 6.20
N GLY A 88 18.09 23.39 6.03
CA GLY A 88 18.54 24.25 4.93
C GLY A 88 19.40 23.50 3.91
N GLU A 89 19.99 24.24 2.98
CA GLU A 89 20.82 23.66 1.91
C GLU A 89 22.02 22.85 2.47
N GLN A 90 22.66 23.34 3.53
CA GLN A 90 23.80 22.66 4.14
C GLN A 90 23.43 21.29 4.70
N ASP A 91 22.24 21.15 5.30
CA ASP A 91 21.76 19.86 5.80
C ASP A 91 21.53 18.88 4.65
N ILE A 92 20.97 19.36 3.54
CA ILE A 92 20.78 18.55 2.33
C ILE A 92 22.12 18.09 1.75
N GLU A 93 23.12 18.97 1.67
CA GLU A 93 24.48 18.58 1.26
C GLU A 93 25.08 17.52 2.19
N ASN A 94 24.91 17.69 3.50
CA ASN A 94 25.40 16.72 4.49
C ASN A 94 24.75 15.34 4.31
N ILE A 95 23.43 15.30 4.10
CA ILE A 95 22.69 14.06 3.85
C ILE A 95 23.12 13.41 2.53
N LEU A 96 23.36 14.20 1.48
CA LEU A 96 23.88 13.69 0.20
C LEU A 96 25.30 13.12 0.32
N GLY A 97 26.10 13.66 1.25
CA GLY A 97 27.42 13.14 1.58
C GLY A 97 27.41 11.70 2.11
N ASP A 98 26.35 11.28 2.81
CA ASP A 98 26.26 9.95 3.40
C ASP A 98 26.18 8.85 2.31
N PRO A 99 27.17 7.95 2.20
CA PRO A 99 27.18 6.87 1.22
C PRO A 99 26.10 5.81 1.46
N SER A 100 25.59 5.70 2.69
CA SER A 100 24.53 4.77 3.05
C SER A 100 23.14 5.28 2.64
N MET A 101 23.00 6.56 2.28
CA MET A 101 21.73 7.19 1.93
C MET A 101 21.28 6.89 0.48
N ILE A 102 20.00 7.12 0.18
CA ILE A 102 19.51 7.25 -1.20
C ILE A 102 19.78 8.68 -1.65
N ARG A 103 20.83 8.87 -2.47
CA ARG A 103 21.28 10.19 -2.94
C ARG A 103 20.37 10.75 -4.03
N ASN A 104 19.23 11.29 -3.64
CA ASN A 104 18.28 11.95 -4.53
C ASN A 104 17.86 13.30 -3.95
N ARG A 105 18.53 14.39 -4.35
CA ARG A 105 18.30 15.74 -3.83
C ARG A 105 16.84 16.17 -3.89
N ARG A 106 16.14 15.89 -4.99
CA ARG A 106 14.72 16.26 -5.16
C ARG A 106 13.84 15.63 -4.08
N LYS A 107 14.13 14.39 -3.68
CA LYS A 107 13.39 13.70 -2.61
C LYS A 107 13.74 14.21 -1.23
N LEU A 108 15.01 14.54 -0.99
CA LEU A 108 15.42 15.14 0.29
C LEU A 108 14.70 16.48 0.49
N ASN A 109 14.71 17.34 -0.53
CA ASN A 109 13.99 18.60 -0.52
C ASN A 109 12.48 18.38 -0.32
N ALA A 110 11.89 17.37 -0.97
CA ALA A 110 10.49 17.02 -0.79
C ALA A 110 10.15 16.63 0.66
N CYS A 111 11.02 15.89 1.36
CA CYS A 111 10.81 15.59 2.79
C CYS A 111 10.75 16.87 3.63
N VAL A 112 11.64 17.84 3.37
CA VAL A 112 11.67 19.14 4.05
C VAL A 112 10.43 19.98 3.75
N ASP A 113 10.06 20.10 2.48
CA ASP A 113 8.90 20.89 2.05
C ASP A 113 7.60 20.29 2.60
N ASN A 114 7.47 18.96 2.56
CA ASN A 114 6.34 18.25 3.14
C ASN A 114 6.29 18.45 4.67
N ALA A 115 7.43 18.41 5.38
CA ALA A 115 7.48 18.67 6.82
C ALA A 115 6.96 20.07 7.17
N ARG A 116 7.41 21.10 6.44
CA ARG A 116 6.94 22.49 6.62
C ARG A 116 5.45 22.63 6.38
N LEU A 117 4.93 21.99 5.33
CA LEU A 117 3.50 21.98 5.04
C LEU A 117 2.70 21.26 6.15
N MET A 118 3.17 20.10 6.61
CA MET A 118 2.54 19.37 7.73
C MET A 118 2.45 20.24 8.98
N GLN A 119 3.52 20.95 9.38
CA GLN A 119 3.49 21.87 10.52
C GLN A 119 2.40 22.93 10.39
N LYS A 120 2.26 23.52 9.20
CA LYS A 120 1.21 24.53 8.93
C LYS A 120 -0.19 23.91 9.10
N LEU A 121 -0.42 22.73 8.55
CA LEU A 121 -1.71 22.04 8.62
C LEU A 121 -2.04 21.59 10.05
N ILE A 122 -1.08 21.05 10.78
CA ILE A 122 -1.22 20.70 12.21
C ILE A 122 -1.62 21.94 13.01
N LYS A 123 -0.97 23.09 12.78
CA LYS A 123 -1.33 24.34 13.46
C LYS A 123 -2.76 24.80 13.13
N GLN A 124 -3.24 24.55 11.92
CA GLN A 124 -4.58 24.96 11.47
C GLN A 124 -5.68 24.02 11.96
N HIS A 125 -5.42 22.72 12.03
CA HIS A 125 -6.44 21.69 12.32
C HIS A 125 -6.33 21.09 13.72
N GLY A 126 -5.25 21.36 14.46
CA GLY A 126 -4.96 20.79 15.77
C GLY A 126 -4.09 19.53 15.72
N SER A 127 -4.25 18.70 14.69
CA SER A 127 -3.38 17.56 14.39
C SER A 127 -3.39 17.22 12.90
N PHE A 128 -2.43 16.43 12.43
CA PHE A 128 -2.40 15.96 11.05
C PHE A 128 -3.54 14.96 10.78
N ARG A 129 -3.94 14.18 11.80
CA ARG A 129 -5.14 13.34 11.71
C ARG A 129 -6.38 14.18 11.44
N ASP A 130 -6.58 15.24 12.21
CA ASP A 130 -7.77 16.10 12.05
C ASP A 130 -7.79 16.80 10.69
N TYR A 131 -6.62 17.13 10.14
CA TYR A 131 -6.51 17.55 8.74
C TYR A 131 -7.01 16.47 7.77
N LEU A 132 -6.54 15.22 7.87
CA LEU A 132 -6.96 14.13 6.98
C LEU A 132 -8.49 13.84 7.06
N TYR A 133 -9.09 13.97 8.24
CA TYR A 133 -10.52 13.77 8.45
C TYR A 133 -11.37 15.04 8.24
N SER A 134 -10.76 16.19 7.93
CA SER A 134 -11.51 17.41 7.59
C SER A 134 -12.23 17.32 6.23
N PHE A 135 -11.92 16.29 5.44
CA PHE A 135 -12.53 16.01 4.13
C PHE A 135 -13.75 15.06 4.21
N GLY A 136 -14.15 14.64 5.42
CA GLY A 136 -15.26 13.72 5.64
C GLY A 136 -14.86 12.51 6.48
N ALA A 137 -15.79 11.57 6.63
CA ALA A 137 -15.55 10.31 7.35
C ALA A 137 -14.70 9.32 6.53
N LEU A 138 -14.42 9.64 5.25
CA LEU A 138 -13.73 8.77 4.29
C LEU A 138 -14.51 7.49 4.01
N GLU A 139 -15.83 7.55 4.19
CA GLU A 139 -16.77 6.44 3.95
C GLU A 139 -17.34 6.48 2.53
N THR A 140 -17.28 7.64 1.87
CA THR A 140 -17.79 7.84 0.51
C THR A 140 -16.64 7.90 -0.51
N LEU A 141 -16.97 7.61 -1.76
CA LEU A 141 -16.03 7.79 -2.87
C LEU A 141 -15.62 9.26 -3.03
N GLU A 142 -16.54 10.20 -2.79
CA GLU A 142 -16.30 11.64 -2.90
C GLU A 142 -15.25 12.11 -1.88
N ASP A 143 -15.39 11.71 -0.62
CA ASP A 143 -14.44 12.02 0.46
C ASP A 143 -13.03 11.54 0.08
N VAL A 144 -12.92 10.29 -0.40
CA VAL A 144 -11.65 9.67 -0.77
C VAL A 144 -11.00 10.40 -1.96
N LEU A 145 -11.79 10.78 -2.96
CA LEU A 145 -11.29 11.50 -4.14
C LEU A 145 -10.83 12.92 -3.79
N LEU A 146 -11.62 13.65 -3.01
CA LEU A 146 -11.27 15.00 -2.59
C LEU A 146 -9.98 15.02 -1.77
N LEU A 147 -9.85 14.10 -0.81
CA LEU A 147 -8.63 13.97 -0.03
C LEU A 147 -7.44 13.60 -0.93
N LYS A 148 -7.63 12.64 -1.83
CA LYS A 148 -6.59 12.21 -2.78
C LYS A 148 -6.09 13.39 -3.62
N GLU A 149 -6.98 14.12 -4.28
CA GLU A 149 -6.62 15.24 -5.15
C GLU A 149 -5.93 16.36 -4.36
N THR A 150 -6.40 16.64 -3.15
CA THR A 150 -5.79 17.66 -2.29
C THR A 150 -4.38 17.24 -1.84
N LEU A 151 -4.19 15.98 -1.47
CA LEU A 151 -2.88 15.44 -1.11
C LEU A 151 -1.91 15.48 -2.29
N GLU A 152 -2.35 15.08 -3.49
CA GLU A 152 -1.53 15.11 -4.71
C GLU A 152 -1.12 16.53 -5.12
N ALA A 153 -2.02 17.50 -4.98
CA ALA A 153 -1.75 18.89 -5.34
C ALA A 153 -0.83 19.59 -4.33
N SER A 154 -0.88 19.20 -3.05
CA SER A 154 -0.22 19.93 -1.98
C SER A 154 1.13 19.34 -1.58
N PHE A 155 1.29 18.02 -1.65
CA PHE A 155 2.50 17.33 -1.17
C PHE A 155 3.42 16.91 -2.30
N ALA A 156 4.71 17.20 -2.15
CA ALA A 156 5.73 16.79 -3.10
C ALA A 156 5.88 15.26 -3.11
N PHE A 157 6.06 14.69 -4.32
CA PHE A 157 6.23 13.25 -4.56
C PHE A 157 5.05 12.37 -4.12
N LEU A 158 3.86 12.93 -3.96
CA LEU A 158 2.67 12.20 -3.54
C LEU A 158 1.71 11.90 -4.71
N GLY A 159 2.17 11.78 -5.96
CA GLY A 159 1.29 11.55 -7.12
C GLY A 159 0.96 10.08 -7.43
N GLY A 160 -0.20 9.84 -8.06
CA GLY A 160 -0.54 8.56 -8.69
C GLY A 160 -0.79 7.42 -7.69
N ILE A 161 -0.01 6.35 -7.76
CA ILE A 161 -0.10 5.24 -6.77
C ILE A 161 0.43 5.68 -5.40
N THR A 162 1.32 6.68 -5.36
CA THR A 162 2.03 7.08 -4.14
C THR A 162 1.11 7.73 -3.11
N VAL A 163 0.08 8.49 -3.52
CA VAL A 163 -0.93 9.00 -2.58
C VAL A 163 -1.68 7.87 -1.88
N TYR A 164 -2.09 6.84 -2.63
CA TYR A 164 -2.77 5.69 -2.04
C TYR A 164 -1.84 4.88 -1.13
N HIS A 165 -0.53 4.85 -1.43
CA HIS A 165 0.45 4.26 -0.53
C HIS A 165 0.45 4.99 0.83
N PHE A 166 0.54 6.32 0.81
CA PHE A 166 0.45 7.12 2.02
C PHE A 166 -0.87 6.87 2.77
N MET A 167 -2.01 6.98 2.09
CA MET A 167 -3.33 6.82 2.70
C MET A 167 -3.49 5.42 3.33
N THR A 168 -3.01 4.37 2.66
CA THR A 168 -3.05 2.99 3.17
C THR A 168 -2.19 2.84 4.43
N ASP A 169 -0.96 3.36 4.41
CA ASP A 169 -0.04 3.27 5.57
C ASP A 169 -0.45 4.19 6.73
N ALA A 170 -1.16 5.29 6.42
CA ALA A 170 -1.83 6.17 7.37
C ALA A 170 -3.08 5.54 8.02
N GLY A 171 -3.50 4.35 7.57
CA GLY A 171 -4.64 3.62 8.13
C GLY A 171 -6.00 4.11 7.63
N LEU A 172 -6.04 4.85 6.52
CA LEU A 172 -7.29 5.28 5.89
C LEU A 172 -7.97 4.10 5.18
N PRO A 173 -9.29 4.15 4.92
CA PRO A 173 -10.06 3.02 4.37
C PRO A 173 -9.85 2.83 2.85
N VAL A 174 -8.59 2.80 2.42
CA VAL A 174 -8.16 2.52 1.05
C VAL A 174 -7.10 1.43 1.06
N LEU A 175 -6.93 0.77 -0.08
CA LEU A 175 -5.77 -0.07 -0.35
C LEU A 175 -4.86 0.60 -1.38
N LYS A 176 -3.62 0.13 -1.51
CA LYS A 176 -2.65 0.69 -2.46
C LYS A 176 -2.78 -0.05 -3.79
N PRO A 177 -3.35 0.55 -4.86
CA PRO A 177 -3.59 -0.13 -6.13
C PRO A 177 -2.29 -0.29 -6.92
N ASP A 178 -1.39 -1.15 -6.44
CA ASP A 178 -0.14 -1.45 -7.13
C ASP A 178 -0.31 -2.53 -8.19
N ARG A 179 0.79 -2.77 -8.93
CA ARG A 179 0.87 -3.78 -9.98
C ARG A 179 0.46 -5.20 -9.55
N VAL A 180 0.49 -5.51 -8.25
CA VAL A 180 0.06 -6.82 -7.75
C VAL A 180 -1.46 -6.84 -7.66
N LEU A 181 -2.04 -5.86 -6.99
CA LEU A 181 -3.50 -5.79 -6.85
C LEU A 181 -4.21 -5.56 -8.18
N THR A 182 -3.73 -4.64 -9.00
CA THR A 182 -4.33 -4.34 -10.30
C THR A 182 -4.34 -5.58 -11.20
N ARG A 183 -3.21 -6.30 -11.29
CA ARG A 183 -3.11 -7.56 -12.03
C ARG A 183 -4.06 -8.63 -11.51
N ILE A 184 -4.12 -8.84 -10.20
CA ILE A 184 -5.03 -9.84 -9.61
C ILE A 184 -6.48 -9.45 -9.94
N PHE A 185 -6.86 -8.20 -9.71
CA PHE A 185 -8.24 -7.76 -9.91
C PHE A 185 -8.65 -7.78 -11.37
N GLN A 186 -7.73 -7.49 -12.31
CA GLN A 186 -7.97 -7.64 -13.73
C GLN A 186 -8.22 -9.11 -14.09
N ARG A 187 -7.38 -10.03 -13.60
CA ARG A 187 -7.55 -11.48 -13.80
C ARG A 187 -8.83 -12.05 -13.20
N LEU A 188 -9.37 -11.39 -12.18
CA LEU A 188 -10.67 -11.72 -11.60
C LEU A 188 -11.85 -11.08 -12.35
N GLY A 189 -11.60 -10.23 -13.35
CA GLY A 189 -12.63 -9.49 -14.08
C GLY A 189 -13.28 -8.36 -13.27
N LEU A 190 -12.60 -7.88 -12.23
CA LEU A 190 -13.08 -6.79 -11.36
C LEU A 190 -12.74 -5.40 -11.91
N ILE A 191 -11.71 -5.32 -12.74
CA ILE A 191 -11.27 -4.16 -13.51
C ILE A 191 -10.93 -4.62 -14.92
N GLU A 192 -11.03 -3.75 -15.90
CA GLU A 192 -10.71 -4.06 -17.30
C GLU A 192 -9.22 -3.83 -17.60
N ASP A 193 -8.61 -2.81 -16.98
CA ASP A 193 -7.25 -2.38 -17.24
C ASP A 193 -6.50 -2.09 -15.93
N GLU A 194 -5.21 -2.45 -15.87
CA GLU A 194 -4.39 -2.28 -14.66
C GLU A 194 -4.16 -0.80 -14.28
N GLN A 195 -4.42 0.16 -15.18
CA GLN A 195 -4.35 1.60 -14.92
C GLN A 195 -5.59 2.15 -14.21
N GLN A 196 -6.65 1.35 -14.03
CA GLN A 196 -7.86 1.74 -13.31
C GLN A 196 -7.67 1.73 -11.78
N LEU A 197 -6.79 2.62 -11.29
CA LEU A 197 -6.39 2.67 -9.88
C LEU A 197 -7.57 2.88 -8.93
N LEU A 198 -8.44 3.85 -9.24
CA LEU A 198 -9.61 4.15 -8.42
C LEU A 198 -10.57 2.96 -8.34
N LYS A 199 -10.82 2.31 -9.50
CA LYS A 199 -11.67 1.12 -9.54
C LYS A 199 -11.07 0.01 -8.68
N THR A 200 -9.75 -0.18 -8.73
CA THR A 200 -9.04 -1.13 -7.86
C THR A 200 -9.27 -0.84 -6.37
N VAL A 201 -9.20 0.43 -5.93
CA VAL A 201 -9.50 0.83 -4.54
C VAL A 201 -10.95 0.49 -4.17
N LEU A 202 -11.91 0.81 -5.03
CA LEU A 202 -13.33 0.51 -4.81
C LEU A 202 -13.60 -0.99 -4.70
N GLN A 203 -12.91 -1.82 -5.49
CA GLN A 203 -13.01 -3.28 -5.38
C GLN A 203 -12.45 -3.76 -4.03
N GLY A 204 -11.36 -3.15 -3.56
CA GLY A 204 -10.82 -3.37 -2.21
C GLY A 204 -11.81 -3.09 -1.09
N GLN A 205 -12.52 -1.95 -1.17
CA GLN A 205 -13.55 -1.59 -0.21
C GLN A 205 -14.73 -2.57 -0.23
N LYS A 206 -15.11 -3.09 -1.39
CA LYS A 206 -16.14 -4.14 -1.51
C LYS A 206 -15.70 -5.46 -0.87
N PHE A 207 -14.44 -5.86 -1.00
CA PHE A 207 -13.89 -7.00 -0.27
C PHE A 207 -13.95 -6.78 1.25
N ALA A 208 -13.53 -5.61 1.73
CA ALA A 208 -13.58 -5.26 3.14
C ALA A 208 -15.02 -5.30 3.68
N ALA A 209 -15.96 -4.66 2.98
CA ALA A 209 -17.38 -4.64 3.35
C ALA A 209 -18.01 -6.04 3.35
N SER A 210 -17.71 -6.86 2.34
CA SER A 210 -18.28 -8.21 2.22
C SER A 210 -17.71 -9.20 3.23
N THR A 211 -16.47 -9.01 3.70
CA THR A 211 -15.82 -9.92 4.65
C THR A 211 -15.93 -9.44 6.10
N GLY A 212 -16.25 -8.16 6.32
CA GLY A 212 -16.15 -7.52 7.63
C GLY A 212 -14.70 -7.34 8.11
N LEU A 213 -13.70 -7.59 7.25
CA LEU A 213 -12.28 -7.47 7.59
C LEU A 213 -11.73 -6.08 7.25
N PRO A 214 -10.76 -5.57 8.03
CA PRO A 214 -10.11 -4.29 7.73
C PRO A 214 -9.45 -4.31 6.35
N ILE A 215 -9.63 -3.23 5.57
CA ILE A 215 -9.12 -3.16 4.19
C ILE A 215 -7.61 -3.35 4.09
N ARG A 216 -6.85 -3.00 5.13
CA ARG A 216 -5.40 -3.22 5.17
C ARG A 216 -5.04 -4.71 5.29
N TYR A 217 -5.87 -5.51 5.93
CA TYR A 217 -5.73 -6.96 5.93
C TYR A 217 -6.07 -7.55 4.56
N ILE A 218 -7.12 -7.03 3.90
CA ILE A 218 -7.44 -7.40 2.51
C ILE A 218 -6.25 -7.14 1.58
N ASP A 219 -5.69 -5.92 1.66
CA ASP A 219 -4.54 -5.47 0.87
C ASP A 219 -3.34 -6.40 1.03
N ILE A 220 -2.91 -6.67 2.27
CA ILE A 220 -1.70 -7.48 2.49
C ILE A 220 -1.88 -8.93 2.04
N VAL A 221 -3.07 -9.53 2.23
CA VAL A 221 -3.35 -10.91 1.81
C VAL A 221 -3.21 -11.03 0.29
N PHE A 222 -3.81 -10.12 -0.49
CA PHE A 222 -3.65 -10.14 -1.94
C PHE A 222 -2.23 -9.82 -2.41
N VAL A 223 -1.55 -8.87 -1.77
CA VAL A 223 -0.14 -8.56 -2.07
C VAL A 223 0.72 -9.80 -1.88
N LEU A 224 0.55 -10.51 -0.77
CA LEU A 224 1.26 -11.76 -0.46
C LEU A 224 0.92 -12.88 -1.43
N TYR A 225 -0.34 -13.01 -1.82
CA TYR A 225 -0.80 -13.98 -2.80
C TYR A 225 -0.20 -13.76 -4.21
N GLY A 226 0.15 -12.51 -4.54
CA GLY A 226 0.64 -12.13 -5.88
C GLY A 226 2.11 -11.75 -5.97
N GLN A 227 2.92 -11.92 -4.93
CA GLN A 227 4.35 -11.60 -4.96
C GLN A 227 5.25 -12.82 -4.89
N VAL A 228 6.41 -12.73 -5.56
CA VAL A 228 7.32 -13.87 -5.78
C VAL A 228 7.90 -14.40 -4.47
N SER A 229 8.20 -13.53 -3.52
CA SER A 229 8.70 -13.96 -2.22
C SER A 229 8.22 -13.01 -1.13
N ALA A 230 7.80 -13.60 -0.02
CA ALA A 230 7.42 -12.88 1.17
C ALA A 230 7.88 -13.65 2.41
N THR A 231 9.17 -14.01 2.40
CA THR A 231 9.82 -14.78 3.46
C THR A 231 9.69 -14.13 4.83
N ALA A 232 9.65 -12.79 4.90
CA ALA A 232 9.37 -12.04 6.12
C ALA A 232 8.02 -12.43 6.78
N TYR A 233 7.04 -12.86 5.98
CA TYR A 233 5.71 -13.34 6.40
C TYR A 233 5.58 -14.87 6.27
N GLY A 234 6.70 -15.56 6.08
CA GLY A 234 6.76 -17.01 5.98
C GLY A 234 6.11 -17.63 4.77
N ILE A 235 5.98 -16.87 3.69
CA ILE A 235 5.46 -17.36 2.41
C ILE A 235 6.64 -17.49 1.46
N SER A 236 6.91 -18.73 1.03
CA SER A 236 8.03 -19.05 0.15
C SER A 236 7.83 -18.40 -1.22
N GLU A 237 6.65 -18.60 -1.81
CA GLU A 237 6.26 -18.09 -3.11
C GLU A 237 4.73 -17.93 -3.21
N GLY A 238 4.27 -16.82 -3.79
CA GLY A 238 2.85 -16.56 -4.06
C GLY A 238 2.30 -17.37 -5.25
N VAL A 239 1.02 -17.17 -5.57
CA VAL A 239 0.31 -17.90 -6.63
C VAL A 239 0.06 -17.05 -7.86
N CYS A 240 -0.57 -15.88 -7.70
CA CYS A 240 -1.01 -15.04 -8.82
C CYS A 240 0.10 -14.06 -9.25
N LEU A 241 1.29 -14.61 -9.49
CA LEU A 241 2.50 -13.88 -9.92
C LEU A 241 2.34 -13.37 -11.38
N THR A 242 3.32 -12.64 -11.90
CA THR A 242 3.35 -12.27 -13.33
C THR A 242 3.17 -13.51 -14.21
N VAL A 243 3.90 -14.59 -13.92
CA VAL A 243 3.65 -15.94 -14.44
C VAL A 243 2.93 -16.75 -13.36
N PRO A 244 1.60 -16.92 -13.42
CA PRO A 244 0.85 -17.46 -12.30
C PRO A 244 0.97 -18.98 -12.17
N ARG A 245 1.01 -19.46 -10.93
CA ARG A 245 0.95 -20.89 -10.58
C ARG A 245 -0.50 -21.38 -10.56
N CYS A 246 -1.16 -21.40 -11.72
CA CYS A 246 -2.61 -21.68 -11.80
C CYS A 246 -3.02 -23.05 -11.24
N SER A 247 -2.14 -24.05 -11.23
CA SER A 247 -2.39 -25.36 -10.62
C SER A 247 -2.52 -25.32 -9.09
N ALA A 248 -2.03 -24.25 -8.45
CA ALA A 248 -2.14 -24.01 -7.01
C ALA A 248 -3.20 -22.94 -6.66
N CYS A 249 -4.02 -22.51 -7.63
CA CYS A 249 -4.99 -21.43 -7.47
C CYS A 249 -6.42 -21.96 -7.33
N ASP A 250 -6.98 -21.87 -6.12
CA ASP A 250 -8.33 -22.40 -5.81
C ASP A 250 -9.48 -21.52 -6.34
N LEU A 251 -9.15 -20.43 -7.03
CA LEU A 251 -10.11 -19.60 -7.75
C LEU A 251 -10.41 -20.16 -9.16
N ARG A 252 -9.59 -21.08 -9.68
CA ARG A 252 -9.87 -21.72 -10.96
C ARG A 252 -10.75 -22.96 -10.77
N PRO A 253 -11.60 -23.29 -11.77
CA PRO A 253 -11.85 -22.54 -13.01
C PRO A 253 -12.93 -21.47 -12.90
N SER A 254 -13.72 -21.43 -11.82
CA SER A 254 -15.01 -20.71 -11.79
C SER A 254 -14.96 -19.22 -11.44
N LEU A 255 -13.89 -18.74 -10.82
CA LEU A 255 -13.80 -17.38 -10.25
C LEU A 255 -12.65 -16.54 -10.84
N CYS A 256 -11.87 -17.09 -11.78
CA CYS A 256 -10.70 -16.43 -12.36
C CYS A 256 -10.75 -16.49 -13.89
N ARG A 257 -10.67 -15.32 -14.52
CA ARG A 257 -10.77 -15.11 -15.98
C ARG A 257 -9.42 -15.15 -16.71
N TYR A 258 -8.33 -15.40 -15.99
CA TYR A 258 -7.00 -15.45 -16.61
C TYR A 258 -6.91 -16.56 -17.67
N GLY A 259 -6.57 -16.18 -18.91
CA GLY A 259 -6.46 -17.09 -20.06
C GLY A 259 -7.79 -17.47 -20.71
N GLU A 260 -8.91 -16.82 -20.35
CA GLU A 260 -10.19 -17.01 -21.08
C GLU A 260 -10.14 -16.37 -22.47
N SER A 261 -9.48 -15.22 -22.63
CA SER A 261 -9.29 -14.53 -23.92
C SER A 261 -8.39 -15.28 -24.91
N GLU A 262 -7.51 -16.17 -24.43
CA GLU A 262 -6.62 -16.99 -25.27
C GLU A 262 -7.35 -18.23 -25.82
N LYS A 263 -8.44 -18.68 -25.18
CA LYS A 263 -9.22 -19.84 -25.64
C LYS A 263 -10.19 -19.49 -26.78
N GLU A 264 -10.67 -18.26 -26.86
CA GLU A 264 -11.55 -17.80 -27.95
C GLU A 264 -10.81 -17.62 -29.29
N GLN A 265 -9.47 -17.50 -29.28
CA GLN A 265 -8.65 -17.39 -30.50
C GLN A 265 -8.28 -18.74 -31.13
N CYS A 266 -8.56 -19.88 -30.47
CA CYS A 266 -8.32 -21.23 -31.01
C CYS A 266 -9.58 -21.93 -31.53
N VAL A 267 -10.71 -21.21 -31.61
CA VAL A 267 -11.97 -21.70 -32.18
C VAL A 267 -12.40 -20.75 -33.29
N ASN A 268 -11.58 -20.64 -34.33
CA ASN A 268 -11.96 -20.16 -35.67
C ASN A 268 -10.98 -20.75 -36.70
#